data_AF-A0A2S7MZE1-F1
#
_entry.id   AF-A0A2S7MZE1-F1
#
_cell.length_a   1.000
_cell.length_b   1.000
_cell.length_c   1.000
_cell.angle_alpha   90.00
_cell.angle_beta   90.00
_cell.angle_gamma   90.00
#
_symmetry.space_group_name_H-M   'P 1'
#
loop_
_entity.id
_entity.type
_entity.pdbx_description
1 polymer ?
#
loop_
_entity_poly.entity_id
_entity_poly.type
_entity_poly.pdbx_seq_one_letter_code
_entity_poly.pdbx_strand_id
1 'polypeptide(L)'
;MIGSGCIFRHRHSFTIHTYRPGGGRYGYSKYPGGLHMIILPSRLKNTVVAYLHARSQLSSRGYIVGGNWDYEMGYFDYLLDDSTRTNYLRIPFYACKGSIEDKNGIIRMGNPYLLSVYDRMGLACSRVDEDERGIPASYINRGMELLEQAEEALLGS
;
A
#
# COMPACT_ATOMS: atom_id res chain seq x y z
N MET A 1 -9.05 -34.94 10.13
CA MET A 1 -9.16 -33.81 9.19
C MET A 1 -9.20 -32.53 10.01
N ILE A 2 -8.09 -31.80 10.09
CA ILE A 2 -8.01 -30.52 10.80
C ILE A 2 -7.24 -29.59 9.87
N GLY A 3 -7.93 -28.59 9.33
CA GLY A 3 -7.37 -27.62 8.40
C GLY A 3 -6.42 -26.68 9.14
N SER A 4 -5.17 -26.65 8.70
CA SER A 4 -4.15 -25.71 9.17
C SER A 4 -4.59 -24.27 8.85
N GLY A 5 -5.11 -23.58 9.86
CA GLY A 5 -5.32 -22.14 9.82
C GLY A 5 -3.98 -21.41 9.74
N CYS A 6 -3.90 -20.45 8.84
CA CYS A 6 -2.75 -19.55 8.74
C CYS A 6 -2.73 -18.64 9.99
N ILE A 7 -1.90 -18.99 10.98
CA ILE A 7 -1.76 -18.23 12.22
C ILE A 7 -0.81 -17.06 11.95
N PHE A 8 -1.36 -15.87 11.77
CA PHE A 8 -0.59 -14.61 11.80
C PHE A 8 -0.24 -14.28 13.26
N ARG A 9 1.05 -14.33 13.60
CA ARG A 9 1.58 -13.68 14.81
C ARG A 9 2.25 -12.38 14.41
N HIS A 10 1.63 -11.25 14.71
CA HIS A 10 2.32 -9.95 14.74
C HIS A 10 2.07 -9.29 16.09
N ARG A 11 3.16 -9.06 16.84
CA ARG A 11 3.17 -8.29 18.08
C ARG A 11 3.99 -7.02 17.85
N HIS A 12 3.35 -6.02 17.26
CA HIS A 12 3.74 -4.62 17.38
C HIS A 12 2.47 -3.82 17.64
N SER A 13 2.41 -3.14 18.79
CA SER A 13 1.29 -2.27 19.13
C SER A 13 1.39 -0.98 18.32
N PHE A 14 0.46 -0.79 17.38
CA PHE A 14 0.34 0.42 16.58
C PHE A 14 -0.67 1.37 17.25
N THR A 15 -0.28 2.63 17.47
CA THR A 15 -1.21 3.68 17.91
C THR A 15 -1.69 4.42 16.67
N ILE A 16 -2.98 4.30 16.35
CA ILE A 16 -3.61 4.98 15.23
C ILE A 16 -4.04 6.36 15.69
N HIS A 17 -3.45 7.42 15.14
CA HIS A 17 -3.96 8.79 15.31
C HIS A 17 -4.90 9.13 14.16
N THR A 18 -6.11 9.60 14.46
CA THR A 18 -7.09 10.05 13.46
C THR A 18 -6.99 11.56 13.29
N TYR A 19 -6.78 12.06 12.07
CA TYR A 19 -6.89 13.49 11.76
C TYR A 19 -8.17 13.75 10.95
N ARG A 20 -8.87 14.86 11.24
CA ARG A 20 -10.05 15.34 10.50
C ARG A 20 -9.93 16.84 10.24
N PRO A 21 -9.88 17.22 8.96
CA PRO A 21 -10.82 18.21 8.45
C PRO A 21 -11.42 17.67 7.14
N GLY A 22 -12.74 17.48 7.10
CA GLY A 22 -13.46 16.96 5.91
C GLY A 22 -14.16 15.61 6.05
N GLY A 23 -14.23 15.01 7.26
CA GLY A 23 -15.20 13.93 7.56
C GLY A 23 -14.76 12.47 7.32
N GLY A 24 -13.66 12.21 6.60
CA GLY A 24 -13.12 10.85 6.42
C GLY A 24 -12.53 10.22 7.69
N ARG A 25 -12.61 8.89 7.85
CA ARG A 25 -11.97 8.11 8.92
C ARG A 25 -10.74 7.38 8.38
N TYR A 26 -9.62 8.08 8.22
CA TYR A 26 -8.35 7.45 7.84
C TYR A 26 -7.45 7.25 9.06
N GLY A 27 -6.79 6.10 9.15
CA GLY A 27 -5.86 5.78 10.23
C GLY A 27 -4.41 6.12 9.87
N TYR A 28 -3.71 6.83 10.77
CA TYR A 28 -2.31 7.21 10.59
C TYR A 28 -1.37 6.37 11.48
N SER A 29 -0.25 5.90 10.94
CA SER A 29 0.85 5.33 11.72
C SER A 29 2.07 6.25 11.65
N LYS A 30 2.49 6.82 12.78
CA LYS A 30 3.77 7.55 12.88
C LYS A 30 4.90 6.54 13.10
N TYR A 31 5.76 6.35 12.10
CA TYR A 31 7.01 5.61 12.29
C TYR A 31 8.13 6.57 12.69
N PRO A 32 8.93 6.27 13.73
CA PRO A 32 10.13 7.04 14.03
C PRO A 32 11.14 6.86 12.89
N GLY A 33 11.28 7.86 12.02
CA GLY A 33 12.15 7.81 10.84
C GLY A 33 11.61 8.47 9.57
N GLY A 34 10.54 9.28 9.63
CA GLY A 34 10.04 10.02 8.47
C GLY A 34 9.20 9.19 7.49
N LEU A 35 8.79 7.97 7.86
CA LEU A 35 7.85 7.20 7.06
C LEU A 35 6.42 7.58 7.45
N HIS A 36 5.71 8.19 6.51
CA HIS A 36 4.34 8.66 6.69
C HIS A 36 3.40 7.73 5.94
N MET A 37 2.51 7.05 6.67
CA MET A 37 1.61 6.03 6.10
C MET A 37 0.15 6.31 6.45
N ILE A 38 -0.72 6.32 5.44
CA ILE A 38 -2.18 6.39 5.60
C ILE A 38 -2.81 5.13 5.03
N ILE A 39 -3.48 4.36 5.89
CA ILE A 39 -4.23 3.19 5.46
C ILE A 39 -5.51 3.65 4.75
N LEU A 40 -5.77 3.08 3.57
CA LEU A 40 -6.98 3.35 2.80
C LEU A 40 -8.00 2.22 3.00
N PRO A 41 -9.30 2.52 3.12
CA PRO A 41 -10.34 1.51 3.04
C PRO A 41 -10.39 0.95 1.61
N SER A 42 -10.44 -0.37 1.48
CA SER A 42 -10.45 -1.01 0.16
C SER A 42 -11.23 -2.33 0.16
N ARG A 43 -11.90 -2.59 -0.97
CA ARG A 43 -12.49 -3.90 -1.30
C ARG A 43 -11.45 -4.95 -1.67
N LEU A 44 -10.23 -4.55 -2.06
CA LEU A 44 -9.15 -5.50 -2.34
C LEU A 44 -8.67 -6.23 -1.10
N LYS A 45 -8.86 -5.68 0.10
CA LYS A 45 -8.33 -6.31 1.31
C LYS A 45 -8.86 -7.75 1.47
N ASN A 46 -7.93 -8.70 1.59
CA ASN A 46 -8.18 -10.15 1.70
C ASN A 46 -8.82 -10.81 0.46
N THR A 47 -8.87 -10.14 -0.69
CA THR A 47 -9.28 -10.81 -1.93
C THR A 47 -8.18 -11.70 -2.45
N VAL A 48 -8.57 -12.76 -3.14
CA VAL A 48 -7.65 -13.74 -3.72
C VAL A 48 -7.77 -13.67 -5.23
N VAL A 49 -6.66 -13.42 -5.91
CA VAL A 49 -6.60 -13.25 -7.36
C VAL A 49 -5.38 -13.96 -7.95
N ALA A 50 -5.44 -14.27 -9.24
CA ALA A 50 -4.28 -14.79 -9.95
C ALA A 50 -3.24 -13.67 -10.12
N TYR A 51 -1.97 -13.96 -9.79
CA TYR A 51 -0.90 -12.97 -9.84
C TYR A 51 -0.73 -12.36 -11.23
N LEU A 52 -0.69 -13.20 -12.28
CA LEU A 52 -0.52 -12.71 -13.66
C LEU A 52 -1.67 -11.81 -14.11
N HIS A 53 -2.90 -12.12 -13.69
CA HIS A 53 -4.04 -11.26 -13.95
C HIS A 53 -3.88 -9.91 -13.25
N ALA A 54 -3.56 -9.92 -11.96
CA ALA A 54 -3.37 -8.69 -11.18
C ALA A 54 -2.23 -7.83 -11.72
N ARG A 55 -1.07 -8.44 -11.99
CA ARG A 55 0.08 -7.77 -12.59
C ARG A 55 -0.27 -7.14 -13.93
N SER A 56 -0.94 -7.88 -14.82
CA SER A 56 -1.33 -7.37 -16.13
C SER A 56 -2.27 -6.16 -16.03
N GLN A 57 -3.33 -6.28 -15.23
CA GLN A 57 -4.34 -5.22 -15.06
C GLN A 57 -3.80 -3.98 -14.37
N LEU A 58 -2.92 -4.14 -13.38
CA LEU A 58 -2.34 -3.01 -12.66
C LEU A 58 -1.21 -2.36 -13.45
N SER A 59 -0.35 -3.14 -14.12
CA SER A 59 0.74 -2.56 -14.92
C SER A 59 0.26 -1.77 -16.13
N SER A 60 -0.84 -2.17 -16.77
CA SER A 60 -1.45 -1.36 -17.84
C SER A 60 -1.98 0.00 -17.37
N ARG A 61 -2.15 0.17 -16.04
CA ARG A 61 -2.64 1.39 -15.40
C ARG A 61 -1.52 2.21 -14.75
N GLY A 62 -0.26 1.79 -14.86
CA GLY A 62 0.90 2.52 -14.33
C GLY A 62 1.43 2.02 -12.99
N TYR A 63 0.92 0.89 -12.47
CA TYR A 63 1.52 0.25 -11.30
C TYR A 63 2.75 -0.57 -11.69
N ILE A 64 3.76 -0.53 -10.83
CA ILE A 64 4.95 -1.37 -10.93
C ILE A 64 4.98 -2.36 -9.76
N VAL A 65 5.65 -3.49 -9.95
CA VAL A 65 5.99 -4.34 -8.80
C VAL A 65 7.10 -3.62 -8.03
N GLY A 66 6.80 -3.23 -6.80
CA GLY A 66 7.68 -2.45 -5.95
C GLY A 66 8.98 -3.19 -5.61
N GLY A 67 10.01 -2.42 -5.27
CA GLY A 67 11.27 -2.98 -4.76
C GLY A 67 11.06 -3.70 -3.43
N ASN A 68 11.97 -4.63 -3.10
CA ASN A 68 11.93 -5.43 -1.86
C ASN A 68 10.76 -6.44 -1.78
N TRP A 69 10.43 -7.06 -2.92
CA TRP A 69 9.61 -8.27 -2.96
C TRP A 69 10.46 -9.50 -2.59
N ASP A 70 9.82 -10.51 -2.01
CA ASP A 70 10.36 -11.85 -1.77
C ASP A 70 9.33 -12.89 -2.26
N TYR A 71 9.68 -14.16 -2.37
CA TYR A 71 8.82 -15.23 -2.90
C TYR A 71 7.45 -15.33 -2.21
N GLU A 72 7.33 -14.87 -0.96
CA GLU A 72 6.10 -14.90 -0.18
C GLU A 72 5.28 -13.60 -0.23
N MET A 73 5.89 -12.46 -0.55
CA MET A 73 5.22 -11.16 -0.47
C MET A 73 5.78 -10.12 -1.43
N GLY A 74 4.91 -9.22 -1.88
CA GLY A 74 5.31 -8.12 -2.74
C GLY A 74 4.36 -6.94 -2.64
N TYR A 75 4.63 -5.94 -3.46
CA TYR A 75 3.88 -4.70 -3.50
C TYR A 75 3.58 -4.33 -4.95
N PHE A 76 2.36 -3.87 -5.22
CA PHE A 76 2.08 -3.07 -6.40
C PHE A 76 2.12 -1.60 -6.01
N ASP A 77 3.07 -0.87 -6.58
CA ASP A 77 3.31 0.54 -6.28
C ASP A 77 2.90 1.41 -7.46
N TYR A 78 2.18 2.49 -7.16
CA TYR A 78 1.93 3.57 -8.11
C TYR A 78 2.65 4.82 -7.60
N LEU A 79 3.55 5.37 -8.42
CA LEU A 79 4.24 6.62 -8.08
C LEU A 79 3.30 7.81 -8.25
N LEU A 80 3.00 8.52 -7.16
CA LEU A 80 2.16 9.72 -7.17
C LEU A 80 2.99 10.98 -7.45
N ASP A 81 4.16 11.07 -6.80
CA ASP A 81 5.10 12.19 -6.91
C ASP A 81 6.46 11.77 -6.34
N ASP A 82 7.55 12.25 -6.93
CA ASP A 82 8.93 12.03 -6.48
C ASP A 82 9.73 13.33 -6.29
N SER A 83 9.09 14.50 -6.37
CA SER A 83 9.77 15.80 -6.39
C SER A 83 10.59 16.11 -5.13
N THR A 84 9.96 16.04 -3.96
CA THR A 84 10.54 16.40 -2.65
C THR A 84 10.64 15.22 -1.70
N ARG A 85 9.69 14.29 -1.84
CA ARG A 85 9.60 13.01 -1.16
C ARG A 85 8.93 12.06 -2.13
N THR A 86 9.24 10.78 -2.01
CA THR A 86 8.63 9.79 -2.88
C THR A 86 7.31 9.33 -2.28
N ASN A 87 6.22 9.60 -2.99
CA ASN A 87 4.85 9.29 -2.58
C ASN A 87 4.33 8.14 -3.44
N TYR A 88 3.85 7.10 -2.79
CA TYR A 88 3.27 5.93 -3.44
C TYR A 88 1.85 5.67 -2.96
N LEU A 89 0.99 5.20 -3.87
CA LEU A 89 -0.08 4.29 -3.49
C LEU A 89 0.48 2.87 -3.56
N ARG A 90 0.50 2.18 -2.42
CA ARG A 90 1.06 0.84 -2.28
C ARG A 90 -0.04 -0.16 -1.95
N ILE A 91 -0.10 -1.24 -2.73
CA ILE A 91 -1.00 -2.36 -2.53
C ILE A 91 -0.16 -3.61 -2.21
N PRO A 92 -0.06 -4.01 -0.94
CA PRO A 92 0.65 -5.23 -0.57
C PRO A 92 -0.09 -6.48 -1.06
N PHE A 93 0.64 -7.53 -1.37
CA PHE A 93 0.10 -8.85 -1.66
C PHE A 93 1.00 -9.96 -1.11
N TYR A 94 0.40 -11.13 -0.89
CA TYR A 94 1.06 -12.29 -0.28
C TYR A 94 0.77 -13.54 -1.11
N ALA A 95 1.79 -14.34 -1.40
CA ALA A 95 1.59 -15.63 -2.07
C ALA A 95 0.78 -16.58 -1.17
N CYS A 96 -0.28 -17.16 -1.72
CA CYS A 96 -1.09 -18.18 -1.04
C CYS A 96 -0.81 -19.59 -1.57
N LYS A 97 -0.53 -19.70 -2.87
CA LYS A 97 -0.23 -20.97 -3.54
C LYS A 97 0.69 -20.72 -4.72
N GLY A 98 1.76 -21.51 -4.79
CA GLY A 98 2.85 -21.30 -5.74
C GLY A 98 3.74 -20.12 -5.37
N SER A 99 4.76 -19.90 -6.19
CA SER A 99 5.61 -18.70 -6.15
C SER A 99 4.96 -17.55 -6.93
N ILE A 100 5.33 -16.32 -6.61
CA ILE A 100 4.95 -15.11 -7.37
C ILE A 100 5.41 -15.21 -8.84
N GLU A 101 6.43 -16.01 -9.14
CA GLU A 101 6.91 -16.23 -10.51
C GLU A 101 6.21 -17.37 -11.25
N ASP A 102 5.36 -18.16 -10.57
CA ASP A 102 4.66 -19.27 -11.20
C ASP A 102 3.52 -18.76 -12.08
N LYS A 103 3.34 -19.40 -13.24
CA LYS A 103 2.21 -19.12 -14.15
C LYS A 103 0.83 -19.24 -13.48
N ASN A 104 0.75 -20.05 -12.42
CA ASN A 104 -0.45 -20.31 -11.65
C ASN A 104 -0.38 -19.71 -10.23
N GLY A 105 0.50 -18.73 -10.00
CA GLY A 105 0.65 -18.08 -8.70
C GLY A 105 -0.67 -17.43 -8.26
N ILE A 106 -1.11 -17.75 -7.05
CA ILE A 106 -2.30 -17.16 -6.42
C ILE A 106 -1.84 -16.28 -5.28
N ILE A 107 -2.30 -15.03 -5.28
CA ILE A 107 -1.96 -14.05 -4.25
C ILE A 107 -3.21 -13.60 -3.49
N ARG A 108 -3.02 -13.26 -2.22
CA ARG A 108 -4.00 -12.55 -1.42
C ARG A 108 -3.57 -11.10 -1.26
N MET A 109 -4.48 -10.20 -1.58
CA MET A 109 -4.27 -8.77 -1.47
C MET A 109 -4.34 -8.34 0.00
N GLY A 110 -3.39 -7.51 0.41
CA GLY A 110 -3.37 -6.88 1.72
C GLY A 110 -4.12 -5.56 1.73
N ASN A 111 -3.91 -4.75 2.77
CA ASN A 111 -4.61 -3.48 2.89
C ASN A 111 -3.82 -2.38 2.16
N PRO A 112 -4.41 -1.68 1.18
CA PRO A 112 -3.74 -0.57 0.51
C PRO A 112 -3.44 0.59 1.45
N TYR A 113 -2.36 1.30 1.17
CA TYR A 113 -1.99 2.50 1.91
C TYR A 113 -1.22 3.50 1.04
N LEU A 114 -1.32 4.76 1.41
CA LEU A 114 -0.43 5.80 0.92
C LEU A 114 0.85 5.78 1.74
N LEU A 115 1.97 5.90 1.06
CA LEU A 115 3.31 5.88 1.62
C LEU A 115 4.09 7.09 1.13
N SER A 116 4.55 7.92 2.05
CA SER A 116 5.50 9.00 1.76
C SER A 116 6.85 8.67 2.41
N VAL A 117 7.90 8.64 1.60
CA VAL A 117 9.27 8.33 2.00
C VAL A 117 10.15 9.55 1.71
N TYR A 118 10.81 10.08 2.73
CA TYR A 118 11.88 11.04 2.54
C TYR A 118 13.15 10.30 2.14
N ASP A 119 13.89 10.81 1.16
CA ASP A 119 15.22 10.32 0.92
C ASP A 119 16.13 10.60 2.15
N ARG A 120 17.28 9.93 2.22
CA ARG A 120 18.22 10.11 3.34
C ARG A 120 18.80 11.54 3.42
N MET A 121 18.74 12.35 2.36
CA MET A 121 19.16 13.75 2.36
C MET A 121 18.07 14.70 2.91
N GLY A 122 16.79 14.37 2.72
CA GLY A 122 15.64 15.11 3.23
C GLY A 122 15.47 15.01 4.75
N LEU A 123 15.93 13.92 5.37
CA LEU A 123 16.04 13.78 6.82
C LEU A 123 17.16 14.65 7.43
N ALA A 124 18.22 14.94 6.67
CA ALA A 124 19.31 15.81 7.10
C ALA A 124 18.94 17.31 6.98
N CYS A 125 18.01 17.67 6.10
CA CYS A 125 17.43 19.01 6.04
C CYS A 125 16.38 19.20 7.16
N SER A 126 16.85 19.21 8.40
CA SER A 126 16.08 19.48 9.60
C SER A 126 15.59 20.93 9.63
N ARG A 127 14.43 21.19 9.01
CA ARG A 127 13.60 22.38 9.28
C ARG A 127 12.17 22.36 8.68
N VAL A 128 11.68 21.19 8.27
CA VAL A 128 10.27 21.07 7.85
C VAL A 128 9.42 20.86 9.10
N ASP A 129 8.48 21.79 9.34
CA ASP A 129 7.56 21.74 10.46
C ASP A 129 6.80 20.40 10.49
N GLU A 130 6.50 19.92 11.70
CA GLU A 130 5.91 18.59 11.90
C GLU A 130 4.58 18.36 11.19
N ASP A 131 3.85 19.44 10.93
CA ASP A 131 2.56 19.48 10.27
C ASP A 131 2.67 19.32 8.75
N GLU A 132 3.72 19.84 8.12
CA GLU A 132 4.01 19.69 6.69
C GLU A 132 4.56 18.30 6.33
N ARG A 133 5.02 17.54 7.32
CA ARG A 133 5.48 16.16 7.12
C ARG A 133 4.35 15.18 6.77
N GLY A 134 3.10 15.56 6.99
CA GLY A 134 1.92 14.77 6.63
C GLY A 134 1.75 14.56 5.12
N ILE A 135 0.95 13.56 4.74
CA ILE A 135 0.56 13.33 3.34
C ILE A 135 -0.50 14.38 2.96
N PRO A 136 -0.29 15.20 1.92
CA PRO A 136 -1.24 16.21 1.47
C PRO A 136 -2.60 15.61 1.07
N ALA A 137 -3.69 16.34 1.31
CA ALA A 137 -5.04 15.89 0.99
C ALA A 137 -5.25 15.61 -0.51
N SER A 138 -4.55 16.32 -1.39
CA SER A 138 -4.55 16.07 -2.83
C SER A 138 -4.10 14.65 -3.18
N TYR A 139 -3.10 14.11 -2.48
CA TYR A 139 -2.65 12.72 -2.66
C TYR A 139 -3.61 11.71 -2.05
N ILE A 140 -4.35 12.09 -1.01
CA ILE A 140 -5.41 11.23 -0.46
C ILE A 140 -6.50 11.03 -1.51
N ASN A 141 -7.03 12.12 -2.08
CA ASN A 141 -8.07 12.04 -3.10
C ASN A 141 -7.57 11.27 -4.34
N ARG A 142 -6.38 11.61 -4.83
CA ARG A 142 -5.80 10.92 -5.99
C ARG A 142 -5.55 9.44 -5.73
N GLY A 143 -5.07 9.10 -4.54
CA GLY A 143 -4.87 7.72 -4.12
C GLY A 143 -6.17 6.92 -4.06
N MET A 144 -7.25 7.54 -3.56
CA MET A 144 -8.58 6.92 -3.54
C MET A 144 -9.13 6.67 -4.95
N GLU A 145 -8.99 7.63 -5.87
CA GLU A 145 -9.39 7.46 -7.29
C GLU A 145 -8.64 6.30 -7.96
N LEU A 146 -7.31 6.25 -7.78
CA LEU A 146 -6.46 5.19 -8.36
C LEU A 146 -6.76 3.83 -7.75
N LEU A 147 -7.11 3.79 -6.46
CA LEU A 147 -7.50 2.59 -5.77
C LEU A 147 -8.86 2.08 -6.28
N GLU A 148 -9.82 2.96 -6.52
CA GLU A 148 -11.12 2.61 -7.11
C GLU A 148 -10.95 1.99 -8.50
N GLN A 149 -10.08 2.58 -9.34
CA GLN A 149 -9.75 2.02 -10.66
C GLN A 149 -9.06 0.65 -10.56
N ALA A 150 -8.19 0.46 -9.56
CA ALA A 150 -7.57 -0.84 -9.31
C ALA A 150 -8.58 -1.89 -8.84
N GLU A 151 -9.53 -1.50 -7.99
CA GLU A 151 -10.62 -2.36 -7.55
C GLU A 151 -11.50 -2.82 -8.72
N GLU A 152 -11.93 -1.89 -9.56
CA GLU A 152 -12.73 -2.18 -10.75
C GLU A 152 -11.98 -3.13 -11.71
N ALA A 153 -10.69 -2.88 -11.93
CA ALA A 153 -9.87 -3.69 -12.82
C ALA A 153 -9.68 -5.14 -12.35
N LEU A 154 -9.69 -5.38 -11.03
CA LEU A 154 -9.37 -6.68 -10.45
C LEU A 154 -10.58 -7.48 -9.99
N LEU A 155 -11.66 -6.81 -9.59
CA LEU A 155 -12.85 -7.46 -9.06
C LEU A 155 -13.99 -7.50 -10.08
N GLY A 156 -13.92 -6.69 -11.13
CA GLY A 156 -15.10 -6.37 -11.94
C GLY A 156 -16.06 -5.46 -11.17
N SER A 157 -16.95 -4.80 -11.89
CA SER A 157 -18.02 -3.96 -11.33
C SER A 157 -19.02 -4.75 -10.48
#